data_AF-A0A135VGQ6-F1
#
_entry.id   AF-A0A135VGQ6-F1
#
_cell.length_a   1.000
_cell.length_b   1.000
_cell.length_c   1.000
_cell.angle_alpha   90.00
_cell.angle_beta   90.00
_cell.angle_gamma   90.00
#
_symmetry.space_group_name_H-M   'P 1'
#
loop_
_entity.id
_entity.type
_entity.pdbx_description
1 polymer ?
#
loop_
_entity_poly.entity_id
_entity_poly.type
_entity_poly.pdbx_seq_one_letter_code
_entity_poly.pdbx_strand_id
1 'polypeptide(L)'
;MVQKKKEQSSHKVKDELLEELSTQGVDSKRGAPVMTRLNDELIDMLDTLVKLDIFKSRSEAIASIIAKVLYGQKENFKQLKAEISKIEKIQDSAKEIVADTLKA
;
A
#
# COMPACT_ATOMS: atom_id res chain seq x y z
N MET A 1 16.27 -35.51 -11.72
CA MET A 1 16.63 -34.25 -12.42
C MET A 1 15.46 -33.26 -12.59
N VAL A 2 14.26 -33.55 -12.06
CA VAL A 2 13.05 -32.70 -12.22
C VAL A 2 12.87 -31.67 -11.09
N GLN A 3 13.48 -31.90 -9.91
CA GLN A 3 13.30 -31.03 -8.73
C GLN A 3 14.06 -29.69 -8.84
N LYS A 4 15.21 -29.64 -9.52
CA LYS A 4 16.05 -28.42 -9.64
C LYS A 4 15.46 -27.28 -10.49
N LYS A 5 14.42 -27.54 -11.29
CA LYS A 5 13.82 -26.55 -12.22
C LYS A 5 12.67 -25.74 -11.61
N LYS A 6 12.02 -26.23 -10.53
CA LYS A 6 10.88 -25.53 -9.90
C LYS A 6 11.33 -24.43 -8.93
N GLU A 7 12.42 -24.62 -8.20
CA GLU A 7 12.96 -23.63 -7.25
C GLU A 7 13.51 -22.37 -7.95
N GLN A 8 14.08 -22.51 -9.15
CA GLN A 8 14.64 -21.38 -9.92
C GLN A 8 13.60 -20.39 -10.46
N SER A 9 12.33 -20.80 -10.62
CA SER A 9 11.27 -19.93 -11.14
C SER A 9 10.66 -19.03 -10.06
N SER A 10 10.60 -19.51 -8.82
CA SER A 10 10.00 -18.76 -7.69
C SER A 10 10.92 -17.63 -7.21
N HIS A 11 12.23 -17.88 -7.21
CA HIS A 11 13.22 -16.88 -6.82
C HIS A 11 13.28 -15.68 -7.79
N LYS A 12 13.20 -15.91 -9.11
CA LYS A 12 13.23 -14.81 -10.10
C LYS A 12 12.10 -13.79 -9.91
N VAL A 13 10.88 -14.25 -9.65
CA VAL A 13 9.71 -13.37 -9.49
C VAL A 13 9.81 -12.56 -8.20
N LYS A 14 10.31 -13.18 -7.13
CA LYS A 14 10.56 -12.51 -5.85
C LYS A 14 11.63 -11.43 -5.99
N ASP A 15 12.73 -11.74 -6.66
CA ASP A 15 13.85 -10.82 -6.84
C ASP A 15 13.45 -9.63 -7.72
N GLU A 16 12.74 -9.86 -8.82
CA GLU A 16 12.22 -8.81 -9.71
C GLU A 16 11.22 -7.89 -8.98
N LEU A 17 10.32 -8.46 -8.18
CA LEU A 17 9.32 -7.69 -7.43
C LEU A 17 9.93 -6.91 -6.26
N LEU A 18 10.94 -7.46 -5.59
CA LEU A 18 11.70 -6.76 -4.55
C LEU A 18 12.58 -5.65 -5.12
N GLU A 19 13.14 -5.83 -6.31
CA GLU A 19 13.93 -4.84 -7.03
C GLU A 19 13.04 -3.68 -7.54
N GLU A 20 11.84 -3.97 -8.05
CA GLU A 20 10.81 -2.97 -8.38
C GLU A 20 10.36 -2.17 -7.15
N LEU A 21 10.18 -2.82 -5.99
CA LEU A 21 9.74 -2.13 -4.78
C LEU A 21 10.87 -1.30 -4.13
N SER A 22 12.11 -1.79 -4.21
CA SER A 22 13.29 -1.09 -3.71
C SER A 22 13.58 0.18 -4.53
N THR A 23 13.45 0.09 -5.86
CA THR A 23 13.58 1.26 -6.76
C THR A 23 12.47 2.30 -6.58
N GLN A 24 11.30 1.89 -6.07
CA GLN A 24 10.18 2.78 -5.73
C GLN A 24 10.28 3.42 -4.33
N GLY A 25 11.38 3.20 -3.61
CA GLY A 25 11.63 3.81 -2.31
C GLY A 25 10.86 3.18 -1.16
N VAL A 26 10.43 1.92 -1.31
CA VAL A 26 9.93 1.10 -0.19
C VAL A 26 11.13 0.65 0.62
N ASP A 27 11.76 1.60 1.32
CA ASP A 27 12.79 1.30 2.31
C ASP A 27 12.16 0.41 3.39
N SER A 28 12.86 -0.66 3.75
CA SER A 28 12.64 -1.47 4.96
C SER A 28 12.86 -0.69 6.27
N LYS A 29 12.73 0.64 6.25
CA LYS A 29 12.59 1.48 7.45
C LYS A 29 11.23 1.22 8.04
N ARG A 30 11.19 1.02 9.36
CA ARG A 30 9.95 0.75 10.11
C ARG A 30 8.93 1.85 9.88
N GLY A 31 8.00 1.63 8.95
CA GLY A 31 6.80 2.44 8.79
C GLY A 31 5.87 2.30 9.99
N ALA A 32 4.87 3.17 10.08
CA ALA A 32 3.86 3.08 11.14
C ALA A 32 3.04 1.76 10.99
N PRO A 33 2.86 0.98 12.07
CA PRO A 33 2.03 -0.21 12.00
C PRO A 33 0.56 0.18 11.82
N VAL A 34 -0.11 -0.46 10.88
CA VAL A 34 -1.56 -0.35 10.69
C VAL A 34 -2.17 -1.71 11.02
N MET A 35 -3.18 -1.72 11.89
CA MET A 35 -3.96 -2.92 12.20
C MET A 35 -5.22 -2.91 11.37
N THR A 36 -5.44 -3.96 10.58
CA THR A 36 -6.64 -4.12 9.73
C THR A 36 -7.26 -5.48 9.95
N ARG A 37 -8.59 -5.56 9.73
CA ARG A 37 -9.31 -6.84 9.67
C ARG A 37 -9.35 -7.30 8.22
N LEU A 38 -8.98 -8.55 7.99
CA LEU A 38 -9.09 -9.22 6.70
C LEU A 38 -10.05 -10.39 6.87
N ASN A 39 -10.73 -10.78 5.79
CA ASN A 39 -11.54 -11.99 5.79
C ASN A 39 -10.63 -13.23 5.74
N ASP A 40 -11.19 -14.40 6.03
CA ASP A 40 -10.43 -15.65 6.10
C ASP A 40 -9.80 -16.04 4.76
N GLU A 41 -10.48 -15.74 3.65
CA GLU A 41 -9.98 -16.00 2.29
C GLU A 41 -8.68 -15.24 2.00
N LEU A 42 -8.64 -13.94 2.33
CA LEU A 42 -7.43 -13.12 2.19
C LEU A 42 -6.30 -13.65 3.09
N ILE A 43 -6.61 -14.08 4.32
CA ILE A 43 -5.62 -14.64 5.23
C ILE A 43 -5.02 -15.94 4.65
N ASP A 44 -5.83 -16.83 4.09
CA ASP A 44 -5.34 -18.08 3.50
C ASP A 44 -4.47 -17.85 2.25
N MET A 45 -4.83 -16.86 1.43
CA MET A 45 -3.98 -16.42 0.32
C MET A 45 -2.63 -15.88 0.80
N LEU A 46 -2.61 -15.02 1.83
CA LEU A 46 -1.37 -14.52 2.42
C LEU A 46 -0.53 -15.65 3.03
N ASP A 47 -1.19 -16.62 3.69
CA ASP A 47 -0.53 -17.80 4.24
C ASP A 47 0.14 -18.65 3.19
N THR A 48 -0.50 -18.83 2.04
CA THR A 48 0.09 -19.55 0.91
C THR A 48 1.37 -18.87 0.45
N LEU A 49 1.38 -17.54 0.34
CA LEU A 49 2.57 -16.78 -0.07
C LEU A 49 3.72 -16.88 0.96
N VAL A 50 3.39 -16.93 2.25
CA VAL A 50 4.39 -17.13 3.32
C VAL A 50 4.89 -18.57 3.33
N LYS A 51 4.01 -19.57 3.20
CA LYS A 51 4.36 -21.00 3.16
C LYS A 51 5.27 -21.33 1.97
N LEU A 52 5.12 -20.61 0.86
CA LEU A 52 5.98 -20.73 -0.33
C LEU A 52 7.32 -19.98 -0.19
N ASP A 53 7.61 -19.39 0.98
CA ASP A 53 8.82 -18.60 1.27
C ASP A 53 9.02 -17.39 0.32
N ILE A 54 7.94 -16.92 -0.28
CA ILE A 54 7.94 -15.72 -1.13
C ILE A 54 8.10 -14.49 -0.24
N PHE A 55 7.34 -14.43 0.87
CA PHE A 55 7.45 -13.38 1.89
C PHE A 55 7.76 -14.00 3.26
N LYS A 56 8.47 -13.26 4.11
CA LYS A 56 8.86 -13.72 5.46
C LYS A 56 7.70 -13.64 6.45
N SER A 57 6.68 -12.84 6.16
CA SER A 57 5.50 -12.68 7.02
C SER A 57 4.26 -12.23 6.24
N ARG A 58 3.07 -12.45 6.81
CA ARG A 58 1.80 -11.94 6.26
C ARG A 58 1.80 -10.42 6.16
N SER A 59 2.39 -9.74 7.15
CA SER A 59 2.53 -8.28 7.18
C SER A 59 3.41 -7.76 6.05
N GLU A 60 4.48 -8.47 5.70
CA GLU A 60 5.32 -8.11 4.56
C GLU A 60 4.57 -8.33 3.25
N ALA A 61 3.93 -9.49 3.09
CA ALA A 61 3.15 -9.81 1.89
C ALA A 61 2.07 -8.75 1.61
N ILE A 62 1.25 -8.42 2.62
CA ILE A 62 0.18 -7.44 2.43
C ILE A 62 0.73 -6.02 2.18
N ALA A 63 1.82 -5.63 2.86
CA ALA A 63 2.44 -4.32 2.66
C ALA A 63 2.99 -4.18 1.24
N SER A 64 3.68 -5.20 0.73
CA SER A 64 4.20 -5.22 -0.65
C SER A 64 3.07 -5.18 -1.69
N ILE A 65 1.99 -5.93 -1.48
CA ILE A 65 0.83 -5.93 -2.39
C ILE A 65 0.16 -4.56 -2.41
N ILE A 66 -0.12 -3.97 -1.25
CA ILE A 66 -0.74 -2.64 -1.14
C ILE A 66 0.17 -1.58 -1.77
N ALA A 67 1.47 -1.62 -1.49
CA ALA A 67 2.44 -0.71 -2.09
C ALA A 67 2.34 -0.76 -3.61
N LYS A 68 2.39 -1.95 -4.22
CA LYS A 68 2.29 -2.11 -5.67
C LYS A 68 1.00 -1.49 -6.24
N VAL A 69 -0.14 -1.74 -5.59
CA VAL A 69 -1.44 -1.19 -6.01
C VAL A 69 -1.45 0.35 -5.91
N LEU A 70 -0.95 0.91 -4.81
CA LEU A 70 -0.94 2.36 -4.59
C LEU A 70 0.04 3.08 -5.52
N TYR A 71 1.25 2.53 -5.73
CA TYR A 71 2.22 3.10 -6.66
C TYR A 71 1.73 3.04 -8.11
N GLY A 72 1.01 1.97 -8.50
CA GLY A 72 0.35 1.90 -9.80
C GLY A 72 -0.70 3.00 -10.03
N GLN A 73 -1.23 3.60 -8.96
CA GLN A 73 -2.24 4.65 -9.01
C GLN A 73 -1.73 6.02 -8.53
N LYS A 74 -0.42 6.22 -8.48
CA LYS A 74 0.21 7.42 -7.90
C LYS A 74 -0.32 8.73 -8.48
N GLU A 75 -0.59 8.78 -9.79
CA GLU A 75 -1.08 9.99 -10.44
C GLU A 75 -2.55 10.30 -10.08
N ASN A 76 -3.41 9.28 -10.02
CA ASN A 76 -4.79 9.42 -9.56
C ASN A 76 -4.83 9.94 -8.12
N PHE A 77 -3.95 9.42 -7.24
CA PHE A 77 -3.85 9.91 -5.87
C PHE A 77 -3.39 11.36 -5.77
N LYS A 78 -2.49 11.83 -6.65
CA LYS A 78 -2.12 13.25 -6.70
C LYS A 78 -3.30 14.13 -7.10
N GLN A 79 -4.04 13.73 -8.13
CA GLN A 79 -5.24 14.45 -8.57
C GLN A 79 -6.30 14.50 -7.47
N LEU A 80 -6.56 13.36 -6.82
CA LEU A 80 -7.49 13.28 -5.69
C LEU A 80 -7.07 14.21 -4.55
N LYS A 81 -5.77 14.25 -4.21
CA LYS A 81 -5.25 15.15 -3.18
C LYS A 81 -5.45 16.62 -3.55
N ALA A 82 -5.29 16.98 -4.82
CA ALA A 82 -5.54 18.33 -5.30
C ALA A 82 -7.03 18.72 -5.16
N GLU A 83 -7.96 17.81 -5.47
CA GLU A 83 -9.39 18.06 -5.30
C GLU A 83 -9.79 18.15 -3.82
N ILE A 84 -9.28 17.27 -2.96
CA ILE A 84 -9.51 17.34 -1.51
C ILE A 84 -9.05 18.68 -0.93
N SER A 85 -7.88 19.19 -1.36
CA SER A 85 -7.40 20.50 -0.91
C SER A 85 -8.33 21.65 -1.30
N LYS A 86 -9.03 21.56 -2.44
CA LYS A 86 -10.07 22.54 -2.79
C LYS A 86 -11.28 22.44 -1.86
N ILE A 87 -11.70 21.21 -1.52
CA ILE A 87 -12.81 20.99 -0.57
C ILE A 87 -12.47 21.56 0.80
N GLU A 88 -11.25 21.35 1.29
CA GLU A 88 -10.79 21.90 2.57
C GLU A 88 -10.87 23.43 2.57
N LYS A 89 -10.39 24.09 1.51
CA LYS A 89 -10.50 25.56 1.37
C LYS A 89 -11.94 26.05 1.38
N ILE A 90 -12.85 25.32 0.73
CA ILE A 90 -14.28 25.65 0.72
C ILE A 90 -14.86 25.49 2.13
N GLN A 91 -14.53 24.40 2.83
CA GLN A 91 -14.97 24.20 4.21
C GLN A 91 -14.44 25.28 5.15
N ASP A 92 -13.19 25.70 4.99
CA ASP A 92 -12.60 26.74 5.82
C ASP A 92 -13.24 28.11 5.56
N SER A 93 -13.48 28.47 4.29
CA SER A 93 -14.23 29.68 3.94
C SER A 93 -15.65 29.66 4.52
N ALA A 94 -16.33 28.51 4.49
CA ALA A 94 -17.66 28.39 5.11
C ALA A 94 -17.60 28.57 6.63
N LYS A 95 -16.57 28.05 7.32
CA LYS A 95 -16.36 28.27 8.75
C LYS A 95 -16.11 29.74 9.08
N GLU A 96 -15.37 30.47 8.25
CA GLU A 96 -15.14 31.91 8.41
C GLU A 96 -16.45 32.70 8.32
N ILE A 97 -17.29 32.43 7.32
CA ILE A 97 -18.60 33.08 7.17
C ILE A 97 -19.48 32.85 8.42
N VAL A 98 -19.49 31.63 8.95
CA VAL A 98 -20.21 31.31 10.19
C VAL A 98 -19.62 32.07 11.37
N ALA A 99 -18.29 32.12 11.50
CA ALA A 99 -17.62 32.85 12.57
C ALA A 99 -17.92 34.35 12.54
N ASP A 100 -17.98 34.96 11.36
CA ASP A 100 -18.32 36.37 11.18
C ASP A 100 -19.81 36.64 11.46
N THR A 101 -20.69 35.74 11.03
CA THR A 101 -22.14 35.82 11.30
C THR A 101 -22.45 35.72 12.78
N LEU A 102 -21.72 34.89 13.54
CA LEU A 102 -21.93 34.71 14.99
C LEU A 102 -21.29 35.82 15.85
N LYS A 103 -20.40 36.64 15.28
CA LYS A 103 -19.77 37.78 15.96
C LYS A 103 -20.52 39.10 15.78
N ALA A 104 -21.40 39.19 14.79
CA ALA A 104 -22.28 40.32 14.53
C ALA A 104 -23.55 40.25 15.39
#